data_AF-A0A914WUX3-F1
#
_entry.id   AF-A0A914WUX3-F1
#
_cell.length_a   1.000
_cell.length_b   1.000
_cell.length_c   1.000
_cell.angle_alpha   90.00
_cell.angle_beta   90.00
_cell.angle_gamma   90.00
#
_symmetry.space_group_name_H-M   'P 1'
#
loop_
_entity.id
_entity.type
_entity.pdbx_description
1 polymer ?
#
loop_
_entity_poly.entity_id
_entity_poly.type
_entity_poly.pdbx_seq_one_letter_code
_entity_poly.pdbx_strand_id
1 'polypeptide(L)'
;MAFILTPESMAERNGLHVNGQDSLIQPLLTDLYQLTMCYAYWKARHHEDPAVFDLFFRRNPFNGEFTVFAGLEDCLRLIEHYRFSDSG
;
A
#
# COMPACT_ATOMS: atom_id res chain seq x y z
N MET A 1 47.03 14.75 3.68
CA MET A 1 46.13 14.21 4.72
C MET A 1 44.72 14.19 4.15
N ALA A 2 44.35 13.11 3.45
CA ALA A 2 43.01 12.96 2.87
C ALA A 2 42.27 11.94 3.75
N PHE A 3 41.25 12.41 4.46
CA PHE A 3 40.38 11.57 5.27
C PHE A 3 39.42 10.89 4.29
N ILE A 4 39.56 9.57 4.12
CA ILE A 4 38.62 8.75 3.36
C ILE A 4 37.34 8.71 4.21
N LEU A 5 36.29 9.39 3.75
CA LEU A 5 34.96 9.29 4.36
C LEU A 5 34.48 7.83 4.21
N THR A 6 34.07 7.23 5.33
CA THR A 6 33.53 5.87 5.35
C THR A 6 32.20 5.81 4.59
N PRO A 7 31.86 4.68 3.93
CA PRO A 7 30.62 4.55 3.15
C PRO A 7 29.34 4.86 3.94
N GLU A 8 29.38 4.72 5.27
CA GLU A 8 28.25 5.01 6.17
C GLU A 8 27.85 6.49 6.18
N SER A 9 28.77 7.44 5.92
CA SER A 9 28.42 8.86 5.88
C SER A 9 27.80 9.32 4.55
N MET A 10 27.66 8.42 3.56
CA MET A 10 26.94 8.70 2.30
C MET A 10 25.51 8.15 2.28
N ALA A 11 25.07 7.44 3.32
CA ALA A 11 23.67 7.01 3.43
C ALA A 11 22.73 8.15 3.88
N GLU A 12 23.25 9.22 4.46
CA GLU A 12 22.46 10.32 5.03
C GLU A 12 22.03 11.40 4.01
N ARG A 13 22.17 11.16 2.70
CA ARG A 13 21.86 12.18 1.66
C ARG A 13 20.90 11.77 0.57
N ASN A 14 20.21 10.63 0.67
CA ASN A 14 19.17 10.28 -0.30
C ASN A 14 17.96 9.66 0.38
N GLY A 15 16.95 10.49 0.63
CA GLY A 15 15.61 10.00 0.98
C GLY A 15 14.45 10.84 0.46
N LEU A 16 14.70 12.00 -0.14
CA LEU A 16 13.65 12.92 -0.60
C LEU A 16 13.98 13.52 -1.97
N HIS A 17 13.88 12.68 -3.00
CA HIS A 17 13.26 13.04 -4.28
C HIS A 17 13.13 11.79 -5.16
N VAL A 18 12.09 11.01 -4.92
CA VAL A 18 11.43 10.27 -6.01
C VAL A 18 10.32 11.20 -6.49
N ASN A 19 10.42 11.58 -7.76
CA ASN A 19 9.52 12.47 -8.46
C ASN A 19 8.07 11.99 -8.41
N GLY A 20 7.16 12.92 -8.12
CA GLY A 20 5.71 12.74 -8.18
C GLY A 20 5.13 12.31 -6.83
N GLN A 21 4.28 13.14 -6.25
CA GLN A 21 3.44 12.69 -5.15
C GLN A 21 2.51 11.58 -5.67
N ASP A 22 2.86 10.31 -5.51
CA ASP A 22 1.88 9.21 -5.49
C ASP A 22 1.10 9.31 -4.17
N SER A 23 0.39 10.42 -3.97
CA SER A 23 -0.31 10.78 -2.73
C SER A 23 -1.43 9.81 -2.34
N LEU A 24 -1.76 8.87 -3.21
CA LEU A 24 -2.86 7.91 -3.07
C LEU A 24 -2.44 6.56 -2.48
N ILE A 25 -1.14 6.24 -2.41
CA ILE A 25 -0.66 4.94 -1.91
C ILE A 25 -0.31 5.06 -0.43
N GLN A 26 -1.33 5.14 0.42
CA GLN A 26 -1.17 5.24 1.88
C GLN A 26 -1.82 4.05 2.58
N PRO A 27 -1.17 3.42 3.58
CA PRO A 27 -1.76 2.30 4.34
C PRO A 27 -3.05 2.67 5.06
N LEU A 28 -3.22 3.95 5.40
CA LEU A 28 -4.39 4.51 6.06
C LEU A 28 -5.49 4.94 5.09
N LEU A 29 -5.30 4.80 3.78
CA LEU A 29 -6.37 4.96 2.79
C LEU A 29 -7.28 3.73 2.81
N THR A 30 -8.02 3.59 3.89
CA THR A 30 -8.98 2.52 4.14
C THR A 30 -10.11 3.07 4.99
N ASP A 31 -11.27 2.43 4.95
CA ASP A 31 -12.31 2.72 5.94
C ASP A 31 -11.87 2.27 7.36
N LEU A 32 -12.43 2.91 8.39
CA LEU A 32 -12.18 2.54 9.80
C LEU A 32 -12.65 1.11 10.10
N TYR A 33 -13.64 0.61 9.37
CA TYR A 33 -14.18 -0.72 9.56
C TYR A 33 -13.08 -1.77 9.35
N GLN A 34 -12.26 -1.68 8.30
CA GLN A 34 -11.16 -2.64 8.07
C GLN A 34 -10.19 -2.71 9.27
N LEU A 35 -9.82 -1.58 9.87
CA LEU A 35 -8.93 -1.56 11.02
C LEU A 35 -9.56 -2.23 12.25
N THR A 36 -10.84 -1.92 12.52
CA THR A 36 -11.56 -2.54 13.64
C THR A 36 -11.80 -4.04 13.42
N MET A 37 -12.00 -4.46 12.17
CA MET A 37 -12.13 -5.86 11.78
C MET A 37 -10.82 -6.62 11.96
N CYS A 38 -9.70 -6.08 11.46
CA CYS A 38 -8.37 -6.66 11.67
C CYS A 38 -8.10 -6.88 13.17
N TYR A 39 -8.43 -5.90 14.01
CA TYR A 39 -8.31 -6.04 15.47
C TYR A 39 -9.22 -7.14 16.03
N ALA A 40 -10.47 -7.25 15.57
CA ALA A 40 -11.39 -8.30 16.00
C ALA A 40 -10.87 -9.71 15.62
N TYR A 41 -10.40 -9.89 14.38
CA TYR A 41 -9.81 -11.16 13.91
C TYR A 41 -8.54 -11.52 14.68
N TRP A 42 -7.68 -10.55 14.97
CA TRP A 42 -6.48 -10.77 15.78
C TRP A 42 -6.84 -11.23 17.20
N LYS A 43 -7.78 -10.52 17.86
CA LYS A 43 -8.25 -10.86 19.21
C LYS A 43 -8.92 -12.23 19.27
N ALA A 44 -9.62 -12.64 18.21
CA ALA A 44 -10.28 -13.93 18.11
C ALA A 44 -9.34 -15.07 17.64
N ARG A 45 -8.05 -14.78 17.36
CA ARG A 45 -7.06 -15.73 16.81
C ARG A 45 -7.41 -16.33 15.45
N HIS A 46 -8.13 -15.58 14.62
CA HIS A 46 -8.53 -15.98 13.27
C HIS A 46 -7.79 -15.20 12.17
N HIS A 47 -6.79 -14.38 12.53
CA HIS A 47 -6.08 -13.51 11.59
C HIS A 47 -5.12 -14.24 10.63
N GLU A 48 -4.79 -15.50 10.91
CA GLU A 48 -3.97 -16.36 10.04
C GLU A 48 -4.82 -17.32 9.19
N ASP A 49 -6.15 -17.32 9.38
CA ASP A 49 -7.03 -18.21 8.65
C ASP A 49 -7.07 -17.82 7.15
N PRO A 50 -6.97 -18.78 6.23
CA PRO A 50 -7.05 -18.48 4.81
C PRO A 50 -8.41 -17.88 4.43
N ALA A 51 -8.39 -16.77 3.71
CA ALA A 51 -9.57 -16.09 3.19
C ALA A 51 -9.41 -15.77 1.69
N VAL A 52 -10.52 -15.77 0.95
CA VAL A 52 -10.55 -15.47 -0.49
C VAL A 52 -11.55 -14.33 -0.72
N PHE A 53 -11.16 -13.36 -1.53
CA PHE A 53 -11.98 -12.19 -1.88
C PHE A 53 -12.02 -12.01 -3.39
N ASP A 54 -13.22 -11.75 -3.92
CA ASP A 54 -13.44 -11.48 -5.34
C ASP A 54 -13.82 -10.01 -5.56
N LEU A 55 -13.20 -9.40 -6.57
CA LEU A 55 -13.52 -8.04 -7.00
C LEU A 55 -14.28 -8.09 -8.33
N PHE A 56 -15.51 -7.60 -8.34
CA PHE A 56 -16.34 -7.50 -9.54
C PHE A 56 -17.33 -6.33 -9.42
N PHE A 57 -17.77 -5.82 -10.56
CA PHE A 57 -18.87 -4.86 -10.63
C PHE A 57 -20.19 -5.59 -10.93
N ARG A 58 -21.29 -5.12 -10.33
CA ARG A 58 -22.62 -5.72 -10.55
C ARG A 58 -23.27 -5.30 -11.87
N ARG A 59 -22.85 -4.16 -12.40
CA ARG A 59 -23.35 -3.56 -13.66
C ARG A 59 -22.18 -2.90 -14.36
N ASN A 60 -22.16 -3.00 -15.68
CA ASN A 60 -21.14 -2.33 -16.47
C ASN A 60 -21.28 -0.80 -16.32
N PRO A 61 -20.21 -0.07 -16.00
CA PRO A 61 -20.23 1.39 -16.04
C PRO A 61 -20.68 1.93 -17.40
N PHE A 62 -21.28 3.13 -17.39
CA PHE A 62 -21.75 3.85 -18.59
C PHE A 62 -22.73 3.09 -19.48
N ASN A 63 -23.39 2.04 -18.96
CA ASN A 63 -24.35 1.22 -19.71
C ASN A 63 -23.72 0.51 -20.94
N GLY A 64 -22.40 0.29 -20.92
CA GLY A 64 -21.68 -0.38 -22.00
C GLY A 64 -21.87 -1.90 -22.03
N GLU A 65 -21.34 -2.54 -23.07
CA GLU A 65 -21.39 -4.01 -23.22
C GLU A 65 -20.18 -4.71 -22.61
N PHE A 66 -19.02 -4.04 -22.53
CA PHE A 66 -17.81 -4.54 -21.88
C PHE A 66 -17.09 -3.45 -21.07
N THR A 67 -16.21 -3.86 -20.17
CA THR A 67 -15.36 -2.97 -19.36
C THR A 67 -13.92 -3.39 -19.52
N VAL A 68 -13.02 -2.44 -19.69
CA VAL A 68 -11.57 -2.68 -19.67
C VAL A 68 -11.03 -2.24 -18.32
N PHE A 69 -10.27 -3.12 -17.67
CA PHE A 69 -9.60 -2.82 -16.42
C PHE A 69 -8.27 -2.08 -16.67
N ALA A 70 -7.98 -1.07 -15.86
CA ALA A 70 -6.71 -0.37 -15.79
C ALA A 70 -6.38 -0.04 -14.33
N GLY A 71 -5.10 -0.05 -13.96
CA GLY A 71 -4.64 0.21 -12.58
C GLY A 71 -4.02 -0.99 -11.86
N LEU A 72 -3.74 -2.11 -12.56
CA LEU A 72 -3.08 -3.27 -11.95
C LEU A 72 -1.72 -2.92 -11.33
N GLU A 73 -0.94 -2.10 -12.03
CA GLU A 73 0.40 -1.70 -11.60
C GLU A 73 0.35 -0.96 -10.25
N ASP A 74 -0.58 -0.02 -10.10
CA ASP A 74 -0.76 0.74 -8.86
C ASP A 74 -1.18 -0.17 -7.70
N CYS A 75 -2.06 -1.15 -7.96
CA CYS A 75 -2.44 -2.15 -6.97
C CYS A 75 -1.23 -2.98 -6.50
N LEU A 76 -0.37 -3.41 -7.43
CA LEU A 76 0.83 -4.17 -7.10
C LEU A 76 1.82 -3.31 -6.30
N ARG A 77 2.02 -2.06 -6.71
CA ARG A 77 2.89 -1.10 -6.02
C ARG A 77 2.43 -0.83 -4.59
N LEU A 78 1.12 -0.71 -4.37
CA LEU A 78 0.51 -0.58 -3.05
C LEU A 78 0.86 -1.77 -2.15
N ILE A 79 0.69 -3.00 -2.65
CA ILE A 79 0.94 -4.22 -1.88
C ILE A 79 2.44 -4.36 -1.57
N GLU A 80 3.32 -4.09 -2.54
CA GLU A 80 4.78 -4.22 -2.39
C GLU A 80 5.35 -3.25 -1.33
N HIS A 81 4.78 -2.04 -1.24
CA HIS A 81 5.27 -0.99 -0.34
C HIS A 81 4.37 -0.76 0.88
N TYR A 82 3.42 -1.65 1.17
CA TYR A 82 2.45 -1.49 2.24
C TYR A 82 3.10 -1.53 3.63
N ARG A 83 3.33 -0.36 4.26
CA ARG A 83 3.88 -0.24 5.63
C ARG A 83 3.38 1.00 6.36
N PHE A 84 3.03 0.86 7.63
CA PHE A 84 2.76 2.00 8.52
C PHE A 84 4.05 2.73 8.88
N SER A 85 4.01 4.07 8.93
CA SER A 85 5.09 4.89 9.47
C SER A 85 5.02 4.98 11.00
N ASP A 86 6.16 5.19 11.65
CA ASP A 86 6.23 5.36 13.11
C ASP A 86 5.58 6.67 13.60
N SER A 87 5.51 7.68 12.71
CA SER A 87 4.76 8.90 12.93
C SER A 87 3.31 8.69 12.47
N GLY A 88 2.41 8.50 13.43
CA GLY A 88 0.95 8.58 13.22
C GLY A 88 0.46 10.02 13.16
#